data_AF-A0A7C1V0P9-F1
#
_entry.id   AF-A0A7C1V0P9-F1
#
_cell.length_a   1.000
_cell.length_b   1.000
_cell.length_c   1.000
_cell.angle_alpha   90.00
_cell.angle_beta   90.00
_cell.angle_gamma   90.00
#
_symmetry.space_group_name_H-M   'P 1'
#
loop_
_entity.id
_entity.type
_entity.pdbx_description
1 polymer ?
#
loop_
_entity_poly.entity_id
_entity_poly.type
_entity_poly.pdbx_seq_one_letter_code
_entity_poly.pdbx_strand_id
1 'polypeptide(L)'
;MSDKINLGMEVYDFHSGLITENFPLNSLKGNLMISGEGRSERTALLSHILNQFYARHPDIGVLLIQLGSNEDTYLYHLDKVFEYGDPELNIPYFTGKWFTDRMSERFKNYLNAIFGFRYETKWVIANLTLPYVNLSLPSSIIDFLESLKRYLISLPYYEVFIDIKVESFERAIEIFQEDPVLESTVMLPLKGGLEWLDLWSKGKKICVDLTKCGIYQQKLLVTLITQSILNYIDHNNSDSPIGIVVIEDADNIMEKPPYEEYRKKHESNMEYIRNIKEESSVLTREKIEEVYEDENYLMNVQLEEIYRRLIGSEFRDRNISLITVFENLSNIYNCVRNFTQIQLQVDEVK
;
A
#
# COMPACT_ATOMS: atom_id res chain seq x y z
N MET A 1 32.85 6.78 9.26
CA MET A 1 31.71 7.17 10.12
C MET A 1 31.13 5.90 10.73
N SER A 2 30.50 5.97 11.91
CA SER A 2 29.83 4.80 12.49
C SER A 2 28.66 4.39 11.61
N ASP A 3 28.63 3.15 11.13
CA ASP A 3 27.56 2.57 10.30
C ASP A 3 26.32 2.17 11.13
N LYS A 4 26.07 2.95 12.19
CA LYS A 4 24.97 2.76 13.12
C LYS A 4 24.02 3.94 13.04
N ILE A 5 22.74 3.68 13.16
CA ILE A 5 21.67 4.66 13.33
C ILE A 5 21.31 4.72 14.81
N ASN A 6 21.34 5.93 15.38
CA ASN A 6 20.85 6.16 16.73
C ASN A 6 19.34 6.37 16.68
N LEU A 7 18.57 5.54 17.38
CA LEU A 7 17.11 5.60 17.36
C LEU A 7 16.53 6.65 18.30
N GLY A 8 17.34 7.32 19.13
CA GLY A 8 16.88 8.34 20.09
C GLY A 8 16.29 7.77 21.37
N MET A 9 16.14 6.45 21.45
CA MET A 9 15.71 5.74 22.66
C MET A 9 16.24 4.30 22.65
N GLU A 10 16.37 3.71 23.84
CA GLU A 10 16.78 2.32 24.01
C GLU A 10 15.64 1.37 23.65
N VAL A 11 15.92 0.38 22.80
CA VAL A 11 14.99 -0.69 22.44
C VAL A 11 15.69 -2.03 22.37
N TYR A 12 14.91 -3.10 22.53
CA TYR A 12 15.41 -4.46 22.45
C TYR A 12 15.67 -4.86 20.99
N ASP A 13 16.93 -5.14 20.66
CA ASP A 13 17.29 -5.75 19.38
C ASP A 13 17.09 -7.27 19.46
N PHE A 14 16.09 -7.79 18.78
CA PHE A 14 15.82 -9.22 18.71
C PHE A 14 16.95 -10.03 18.04
N HIS A 15 17.80 -9.40 17.23
CA HIS A 15 18.93 -10.09 16.58
C HIS A 15 20.13 -10.22 17.51
N SER A 16 20.51 -9.14 18.20
CA SER A 16 21.65 -9.16 19.12
C SER A 16 21.29 -9.63 20.54
N GLY A 17 20.01 -9.60 20.89
CA GLY A 17 19.51 -9.87 22.24
C GLY A 17 19.85 -8.79 23.26
N LEU A 18 20.18 -7.57 22.81
CA LEU A 18 20.63 -6.47 23.67
C LEU A 18 19.64 -5.30 23.61
N ILE A 19 19.56 -4.56 24.71
CA ILE A 19 18.93 -3.25 24.73
C ILE A 19 19.96 -2.24 24.22
N THR A 20 19.61 -1.49 23.18
CA THR A 20 20.50 -0.46 22.63
C THR A 20 19.70 0.65 21.97
N GLU A 21 20.30 1.83 21.90
CA GLU A 21 19.84 2.94 21.07
C GLU A 21 20.53 2.98 19.70
N ASN A 22 21.62 2.21 19.47
CA ASN A 22 22.46 2.33 18.28
C ASN A 22 22.43 1.04 17.46
N PHE A 23 21.64 1.04 16.39
CA PHE A 23 21.43 -0.11 15.51
C PHE A 23 22.37 -0.06 14.31
N PRO A 24 23.06 -1.16 13.96
CA PRO A 24 23.71 -1.30 12.66
C PRO A 24 22.73 -1.02 11.52
N LEU A 25 23.19 -0.36 10.45
CA LEU A 25 22.35 0.00 9.31
C LEU A 25 21.65 -1.22 8.68
N ASN A 26 22.33 -2.36 8.59
CA ASN A 26 21.76 -3.61 8.07
C ASN A 26 20.62 -4.18 8.93
N SER A 27 20.58 -3.89 10.23
CA SER A 27 19.45 -4.25 11.10
C SER A 27 18.18 -3.48 10.77
N LEU A 28 18.26 -2.44 9.93
CA LEU A 28 17.11 -1.64 9.49
C LEU A 28 16.51 -2.13 8.17
N LYS A 29 16.95 -3.28 7.63
CA LYS A 29 16.40 -3.95 6.44
C LYS A 29 15.00 -4.57 6.68
N GLY A 30 14.14 -3.87 7.41
CA GLY A 30 12.90 -4.41 7.93
C GLY A 30 11.88 -3.34 8.25
N ASN A 31 10.82 -3.77 8.92
CA ASN A 31 9.83 -2.86 9.45
C ASN A 31 10.24 -2.36 10.82
N LEU A 32 10.29 -1.03 10.95
CA LEU A 32 10.43 -0.30 12.19
C LEU A 32 9.10 0.39 12.47
N MET A 33 8.65 0.33 13.71
CA MET A 33 7.38 0.91 14.13
C MET A 33 7.61 1.92 15.24
N ILE A 34 6.99 3.09 15.11
CA ILE A 34 6.92 4.11 16.15
C ILE A 34 5.47 4.20 16.60
N SER A 35 5.23 4.15 17.90
CA SER A 35 3.88 4.25 18.46
C SER A 35 3.83 5.04 19.76
N GLY A 36 2.69 5.65 20.09
CA GLY A 36 2.47 6.41 21.33
C GLY A 36 1.32 7.38 21.16
N GLU A 37 0.70 7.88 22.23
CA GLU A 37 -0.47 8.78 22.10
C GLU A 37 -0.09 10.19 21.61
N GLY A 38 1.05 10.71 22.08
CA GLY A 38 1.54 12.04 21.74
C GLY A 38 2.10 12.15 20.32
N ARG A 39 1.38 12.85 19.43
CA ARG A 39 1.80 13.05 18.03
C ARG A 39 3.14 13.79 17.94
N SER A 40 3.31 14.88 18.68
CA SER A 40 4.52 15.69 18.67
C SER A 40 5.77 14.89 19.02
N GLU A 41 5.66 13.97 19.97
CA GLU A 41 6.75 13.12 20.41
C GLU A 41 7.07 12.03 19.38
N ARG A 42 6.05 11.42 18.75
CA ARG A 42 6.25 10.50 17.61
C ARG A 42 6.94 11.20 16.44
N THR A 43 6.47 12.38 16.07
CA THR A 43 7.04 13.21 14.99
C THR A 43 8.47 13.63 15.30
N ALA A 44 8.77 14.02 16.54
CA ALA A 44 10.13 14.37 16.97
C ALA A 44 11.08 13.16 16.91
N LEU A 45 10.63 11.97 17.36
CA LEU A 45 11.41 10.74 17.28
C LEU A 45 11.65 10.32 15.82
N LEU A 46 10.61 10.37 14.97
CA LEU A 46 10.73 10.11 13.55
C LEU A 46 11.73 11.08 12.90
N SER A 47 11.62 12.38 13.18
CA SER A 47 12.55 13.39 12.67
C SER A 47 13.99 13.10 13.07
N HIS A 48 14.23 12.74 14.33
CA HIS A 48 15.57 12.34 14.80
C HIS A 48 16.13 11.16 13.99
N ILE A 49 15.34 10.10 13.81
CA ILE A 49 15.74 8.90 13.07
C ILE A 49 16.05 9.25 11.61
N LEU A 50 15.17 9.98 10.93
CA LEU A 50 15.38 10.38 9.54
C LEU A 50 16.62 11.28 9.39
N ASN A 51 16.86 12.18 10.34
CA ASN A 51 18.06 13.02 10.36
C ASN A 51 19.36 12.21 10.55
N GLN A 52 19.33 11.07 11.26
CA GLN A 52 20.48 10.16 11.30
C GLN A 52 20.79 9.58 9.91
N PHE A 53 19.77 9.17 9.16
CA PHE A 53 19.96 8.69 7.79
C PHE A 53 20.50 9.79 6.88
N TYR A 54 20.00 11.03 7.00
CA TYR A 54 20.47 12.14 6.19
C TYR A 54 21.94 12.47 6.43
N ALA A 55 22.35 12.49 7.71
CA ALA A 55 23.71 12.85 8.07
C ALA A 55 24.74 11.75 7.74
N ARG A 56 24.35 10.48 7.82
CA ARG A 56 25.27 9.33 7.73
C ARG A 56 25.20 8.58 6.41
N HIS A 57 24.04 8.58 5.75
CA HIS A 57 23.74 7.83 4.53
C HIS A 57 22.97 8.70 3.52
N PRO A 58 23.57 9.78 3.01
CA PRO A 58 22.90 10.72 2.12
C PRO A 58 22.42 10.09 0.81
N ASP A 59 22.98 8.94 0.42
CA ASP A 59 22.62 8.19 -0.79
C ASP A 59 21.35 7.33 -0.61
N ILE A 60 20.86 7.15 0.62
CA ILE A 60 19.61 6.42 0.90
C ILE A 60 18.43 7.39 0.78
N GLY A 61 17.49 7.08 -0.12
CA GLY A 61 16.28 7.87 -0.33
C GLY A 61 15.29 7.69 0.82
N VAL A 62 14.58 8.76 1.17
CA VAL A 62 13.46 8.72 2.12
C VAL A 62 12.21 9.18 1.40
N LEU A 63 11.21 8.31 1.39
CA LEU A 63 9.86 8.65 0.94
C LEU A 63 8.96 8.72 2.17
N LEU A 64 8.56 9.94 2.53
CA LEU A 64 7.55 10.18 3.54
C LEU A 64 6.17 10.22 2.88
N ILE A 65 5.27 9.35 3.32
CA ILE A 65 3.85 9.39 2.96
C ILE A 65 3.10 9.92 4.18
N GLN A 66 2.58 11.13 4.06
CA GLN A 66 1.96 11.84 5.18
C GLN A 66 0.44 11.80 5.09
N LEU A 67 -0.21 11.32 6.15
CA LEU A 67 -1.66 11.05 6.15
C LEU A 67 -2.45 11.92 7.14
N GLY A 68 -1.84 12.31 8.26
CA GLY A 68 -2.52 13.04 9.34
C GLY A 68 -2.43 14.56 9.21
N SER A 69 -1.35 15.14 9.73
CA SER A 69 -1.09 16.59 9.66
C SER A 69 0.27 16.88 9.04
N ASN A 70 0.38 18.00 8.33
CA ASN A 70 1.61 18.46 7.68
C ASN A 70 2.30 19.62 8.41
N GLU A 71 1.79 20.03 9.58
CA GLU A 71 2.28 21.19 10.35
C GLU A 71 3.76 21.05 10.75
N ASP A 72 4.23 19.81 10.93
CA ASP A 72 5.57 19.50 11.45
C ASP A 72 6.56 19.03 10.36
N THR A 73 6.17 19.09 9.09
CA THR A 73 7.01 18.63 7.96
C THR A 73 8.36 19.33 7.88
N TYR A 74 8.46 20.56 8.39
CA TYR A 74 9.70 21.32 8.45
C TYR A 74 10.81 20.61 9.24
N LEU A 75 10.44 19.70 10.17
CA LEU A 75 11.38 18.90 10.96
C LEU A 75 12.08 17.81 10.14
N TYR A 76 11.57 17.46 8.95
CA TYR A 76 12.07 16.34 8.15
C TYR A 76 13.05 16.73 7.05
N HIS A 77 13.46 18.01 6.98
CA HIS A 77 14.49 18.50 6.04
C HIS A 77 14.33 17.95 4.60
N LEU A 78 13.11 18.03 4.07
CA LEU A 78 12.73 17.40 2.80
C LEU A 78 13.35 18.15 1.60
N ASP A 79 13.80 17.42 0.58
CA ASP A 79 14.26 17.97 -0.69
C ASP A 79 13.08 18.47 -1.56
N LYS A 80 11.94 17.77 -1.50
CA LYS A 80 10.73 18.11 -2.27
C LYS A 80 9.47 17.57 -1.59
N VAL A 81 8.39 18.33 -1.66
CA VAL A 81 7.04 17.92 -1.24
C VAL A 81 6.17 17.87 -2.49
N PHE A 82 5.41 16.78 -2.64
CA PHE A 82 4.38 16.60 -3.64
C PHE A 82 3.03 16.56 -2.92
N GLU A 83 2.24 17.61 -3.04
CA GLU A 83 0.90 17.67 -2.48
C GLU A 83 -0.12 16.95 -3.37
N TYR A 84 -1.19 16.44 -2.76
CA TYR A 84 -2.33 15.93 -3.51
C TYR A 84 -2.90 17.00 -4.46
N GLY A 85 -2.92 16.67 -5.75
CA GLY A 85 -3.31 17.56 -6.84
C GLY A 85 -2.17 18.34 -7.49
N ASP A 86 -0.93 18.15 -7.05
CA ASP A 86 0.23 18.68 -7.76
C ASP A 86 0.34 18.04 -9.15
N PRO A 87 0.52 18.84 -10.23
CA PRO A 87 0.65 18.30 -11.58
C PRO A 87 1.86 17.37 -11.78
N GLU A 88 2.85 17.46 -10.89
CA GLU A 88 4.06 16.64 -10.88
C GLU A 88 3.88 15.35 -10.06
N LEU A 89 2.82 15.24 -9.25
CA LEU A 89 2.47 14.04 -8.51
C LEU A 89 1.64 13.09 -9.40
N ASN A 90 2.35 12.19 -10.08
CA ASN A 90 1.72 11.07 -10.79
C ASN A 90 1.94 9.76 -10.02
N ILE A 91 0.84 9.11 -9.63
CA ILE A 91 0.83 7.79 -8.97
C ILE A 91 0.04 6.84 -9.88
N PRO A 92 0.70 6.18 -10.84
CA PRO A 92 -0.01 5.45 -11.87
C PRO A 92 -0.64 4.19 -11.31
N TYR A 93 -1.82 3.84 -11.83
CA TYR A 93 -2.50 2.60 -11.46
C TYR A 93 -1.76 1.33 -11.94
N PHE A 94 -0.76 1.49 -12.82
CA PHE A 94 0.16 0.44 -13.25
C PHE A 94 1.56 1.01 -13.57
N THR A 95 2.61 0.35 -13.09
CA THR A 95 4.02 0.76 -13.27
C THR A 95 4.87 -0.24 -14.04
N GLY A 96 4.25 -1.24 -14.67
CA GLY A 96 4.97 -2.27 -15.39
C GLY A 96 5.35 -1.87 -16.81
N LYS A 97 6.50 -2.37 -17.29
CA LYS A 97 6.83 -2.32 -18.72
C LYS A 97 6.05 -3.36 -19.54
N TRP A 98 5.77 -4.53 -18.95
CA TRP A 98 5.09 -5.66 -19.57
C TRP A 98 4.32 -6.46 -18.51
N PHE A 99 3.25 -7.15 -18.93
CA PHE A 99 2.56 -8.12 -18.07
C PHE A 99 3.31 -9.45 -18.04
N THR A 100 4.30 -9.57 -17.16
CA THR A 100 4.79 -10.90 -16.74
C THR A 100 3.75 -11.58 -15.85
N ASP A 101 3.77 -12.91 -15.72
CA ASP A 101 2.84 -13.64 -14.83
C ASP A 101 2.83 -13.07 -13.41
N ARG A 102 4.01 -12.76 -12.87
CA ARG A 102 4.15 -12.14 -11.54
C ARG A 102 3.54 -10.74 -11.47
N MET A 103 3.76 -9.92 -12.49
CA MET A 103 3.22 -8.56 -12.54
C MET A 103 1.70 -8.55 -12.75
N SER A 104 1.17 -9.46 -13.57
CA SER A 104 -0.26 -9.68 -13.73
C SER A 104 -0.91 -10.13 -12.42
N GLU A 105 -0.30 -11.11 -11.73
CA GLU A 105 -0.79 -11.56 -10.42
C GLU A 105 -0.78 -10.43 -9.39
N ARG A 106 0.28 -9.62 -9.35
CA ARG A 106 0.35 -8.46 -8.45
C ARG A 106 -0.71 -7.42 -8.81
N PHE A 107 -0.79 -7.04 -10.09
CA PHE A 107 -1.71 -6.02 -10.58
C PHE A 107 -3.16 -6.34 -10.25
N LYS A 108 -3.62 -7.56 -10.54
CA LYS A 108 -5.00 -7.95 -10.24
C LYS A 108 -5.29 -7.97 -8.74
N ASN A 109 -4.36 -8.44 -7.91
CA ASN A 109 -4.57 -8.48 -6.45
C ASN A 109 -4.64 -7.06 -5.88
N TYR A 110 -3.79 -6.14 -6.36
CA TYR A 110 -3.78 -4.74 -5.93
C TYR A 110 -5.06 -4.02 -6.34
N LEU A 111 -5.46 -4.08 -7.61
CA LEU A 111 -6.71 -3.47 -8.06
C LEU A 111 -7.92 -4.04 -7.32
N ASN A 112 -7.98 -5.36 -7.16
CA ASN A 112 -9.09 -6.00 -6.46
C ASN A 112 -9.20 -5.51 -5.01
N ALA A 113 -8.06 -5.36 -4.33
CA ALA A 113 -8.02 -4.87 -2.94
C ALA A 113 -8.41 -3.41 -2.82
N ILE A 114 -7.83 -2.53 -3.65
CA ILE A 114 -8.06 -1.07 -3.61
C ILE A 114 -9.55 -0.73 -3.79
N PHE A 115 -10.25 -1.45 -4.67
CA PHE A 115 -11.67 -1.22 -4.91
C PHE A 115 -12.59 -2.05 -4.03
N GLY A 116 -12.05 -2.86 -3.11
CA GLY A 116 -12.85 -3.76 -2.28
C GLY A 116 -13.67 -4.76 -3.11
N PHE A 117 -13.26 -5.05 -4.34
CA PHE A 117 -13.97 -5.99 -5.20
C PHE A 117 -13.96 -7.37 -4.58
N ARG A 118 -15.05 -8.12 -4.74
CA ARG A 118 -15.07 -9.51 -4.27
C ARG A 118 -13.98 -10.33 -4.94
N TYR A 119 -13.42 -11.29 -4.22
CA TYR A 119 -12.19 -11.98 -4.59
C TYR A 119 -12.21 -12.58 -6.01
N GLU A 120 -13.35 -13.09 -6.47
CA GLU A 120 -13.51 -13.67 -7.79
C GLU A 120 -13.37 -12.65 -8.95
N THR A 121 -13.55 -11.36 -8.68
CA THR A 121 -13.32 -10.28 -9.66
C THR A 121 -11.87 -10.26 -10.13
N LYS A 122 -10.91 -10.76 -9.34
CA LYS A 122 -9.52 -10.87 -9.78
C LYS A 122 -9.34 -11.75 -11.02
N TRP A 123 -10.21 -12.76 -11.22
CA TRP A 123 -10.16 -13.62 -12.40
C TRP A 123 -10.70 -12.91 -13.63
N VAL A 124 -11.74 -12.10 -13.43
CA VAL A 124 -12.27 -11.19 -14.43
C VAL A 124 -11.17 -10.22 -14.86
N ILE A 125 -10.52 -9.53 -13.91
CA ILE A 125 -9.36 -8.64 -14.17
C ILE A 125 -8.22 -9.40 -14.88
N ALA A 126 -7.87 -10.61 -14.44
CA ALA A 126 -6.81 -11.41 -15.06
C ALA A 126 -7.11 -11.72 -16.54
N ASN A 127 -8.30 -12.25 -16.83
CA ASN A 127 -8.69 -12.61 -18.20
C ASN A 127 -8.77 -11.37 -19.09
N LEU A 128 -9.28 -10.27 -18.54
CA LEU A 128 -9.38 -8.96 -19.17
C LEU A 128 -8.05 -8.28 -19.46
N THR A 129 -7.02 -8.59 -18.68
CA THR A 129 -5.69 -8.02 -18.86
C THR A 129 -4.84 -8.80 -19.86
N LEU A 130 -5.26 -10.01 -20.25
CA LEU A 130 -4.57 -10.82 -21.28
C LEU A 130 -4.46 -10.11 -22.64
N PRO A 131 -5.51 -9.45 -23.19
CA PRO A 131 -5.38 -8.67 -24.42
C PRO A 131 -4.37 -7.50 -24.30
N TYR A 132 -4.25 -6.91 -23.11
CA TYR A 132 -3.30 -5.83 -22.82
C TYR A 132 -1.86 -6.33 -22.58
N VAL A 133 -1.60 -7.63 -22.74
CA VAL A 133 -0.22 -8.15 -22.86
C VAL A 133 0.43 -7.64 -24.16
N ASN A 134 -0.37 -7.47 -25.22
CA ASN A 134 0.07 -7.05 -26.56
C ASN A 134 -0.41 -5.64 -26.96
N LEU A 135 -1.22 -4.99 -26.12
CA LEU A 135 -1.77 -3.65 -26.32
C LEU A 135 -1.39 -2.75 -25.15
N SER A 136 -1.34 -1.45 -25.36
CA SER A 136 -1.15 -0.49 -24.27
C SER A 136 -2.41 -0.41 -23.40
N LEU A 137 -2.23 -0.39 -22.07
CA LEU A 137 -3.29 -0.02 -21.15
C LEU A 137 -3.78 1.42 -21.43
N PRO A 138 -5.06 1.74 -21.18
CA PRO A 138 -5.57 3.11 -21.27
C PRO A 138 -4.82 4.06 -20.34
N SER A 139 -4.63 5.33 -20.70
CA SER A 139 -3.95 6.26 -19.78
C SER A 139 -4.81 6.60 -18.55
N SER A 140 -6.12 6.77 -18.74
CA SER A 140 -7.08 7.00 -17.65
C SER A 140 -7.48 5.69 -16.98
N ILE A 141 -7.56 5.70 -15.64
CA ILE A 141 -8.12 4.59 -14.88
C ILE A 141 -9.62 4.39 -15.16
N ILE A 142 -10.36 5.46 -15.44
CA ILE A 142 -11.77 5.39 -15.81
C ILE A 142 -11.94 4.60 -17.11
N ASP A 143 -11.15 4.94 -18.14
CA ASP A 143 -11.18 4.22 -19.43
C ASP A 143 -10.83 2.74 -19.26
N PHE A 144 -9.90 2.44 -18.36
CA PHE A 144 -9.55 1.07 -18.00
C PHE A 144 -10.72 0.35 -17.34
N LEU A 145 -11.33 0.92 -16.30
CA LEU A 145 -12.49 0.33 -15.61
C LEU A 145 -13.69 0.15 -16.55
N GLU A 146 -13.97 1.12 -17.43
CA GLU A 146 -15.01 1.02 -18.46
C GLU A 146 -14.74 -0.08 -19.48
N SER A 147 -13.47 -0.31 -19.81
CA SER A 147 -13.08 -1.43 -20.67
C SER A 147 -13.28 -2.77 -19.97
N LEU A 148 -12.97 -2.85 -18.66
CA LEU A 148 -13.26 -4.05 -17.86
C LEU A 148 -14.76 -4.34 -17.82
N LYS A 149 -15.58 -3.31 -17.55
CA LYS A 149 -17.05 -3.40 -17.49
C LYS A 149 -17.63 -3.90 -18.81
N ARG A 150 -17.25 -3.30 -19.94
CA ARG A 150 -17.76 -3.68 -21.28
C ARG A 150 -17.43 -5.12 -21.64
N TYR A 151 -16.21 -5.58 -21.37
CA TYR A 151 -15.87 -6.95 -21.69
C TYR A 151 -16.49 -7.95 -20.73
N LEU A 152 -16.65 -7.63 -19.44
CA LEU A 152 -17.43 -8.48 -18.53
C LEU A 152 -18.85 -8.74 -19.08
N ILE A 153 -19.53 -7.71 -19.56
CA ILE A 153 -20.88 -7.82 -20.17
C ILE A 153 -20.88 -8.72 -21.42
N SER A 154 -19.76 -8.77 -22.15
CA SER A 154 -19.65 -9.59 -23.36
C SER A 154 -19.43 -11.08 -23.10
N LEU A 155 -19.10 -11.47 -21.85
CA LEU A 155 -18.80 -12.85 -21.50
C LEU A 155 -20.09 -13.65 -21.24
N PRO A 156 -20.09 -14.97 -21.52
CA PRO A 156 -21.24 -15.83 -21.29
C PRO A 156 -21.36 -16.25 -19.81
N TYR A 157 -21.25 -15.29 -18.88
CA TYR A 157 -21.51 -15.50 -17.46
C TYR A 157 -23.00 -15.34 -17.14
N TYR A 158 -23.40 -15.81 -15.95
CA TYR A 158 -24.77 -15.67 -15.49
C TYR A 158 -25.12 -14.20 -15.24
N GLU A 159 -26.32 -13.76 -15.64
CA GLU A 159 -26.73 -12.35 -15.63
C GLU A 159 -26.58 -11.69 -14.26
N VAL A 160 -27.05 -12.34 -13.19
CA VAL A 160 -26.91 -11.82 -11.82
C VAL A 160 -25.44 -11.66 -11.40
N PHE A 161 -24.53 -12.51 -11.90
CA PHE A 161 -23.11 -12.35 -11.63
C PHE A 161 -22.56 -11.12 -12.36
N ILE A 162 -23.00 -10.86 -13.60
CA ILE A 162 -22.60 -9.70 -14.37
C ILE A 162 -23.10 -8.42 -13.69
N ASP A 163 -24.39 -8.35 -13.34
CA ASP A 163 -25.02 -7.15 -12.78
C ASP A 163 -24.32 -6.65 -11.51
N ILE A 164 -24.08 -7.54 -10.55
CA ILE A 164 -23.40 -7.21 -9.28
C ILE A 164 -22.00 -6.63 -9.52
N LYS A 165 -21.28 -7.17 -10.51
CA LYS A 165 -19.90 -6.74 -10.82
C LYS A 165 -19.87 -5.44 -11.61
N VAL A 166 -20.83 -5.27 -12.51
CA VAL A 166 -21.05 -4.02 -13.24
C VAL A 166 -21.30 -2.90 -12.23
N GLU A 167 -22.16 -3.11 -11.24
CA GLU A 167 -22.43 -2.13 -10.17
C GLU A 167 -21.17 -1.78 -9.36
N SER A 168 -20.31 -2.75 -9.02
CA SER A 168 -19.02 -2.46 -8.37
C SER A 168 -18.07 -1.65 -9.26
N PHE A 169 -18.02 -1.93 -10.58
CA PHE A 169 -17.20 -1.13 -11.50
C PHE A 169 -17.76 0.28 -11.68
N GLU A 170 -19.08 0.45 -11.74
CA GLU A 170 -19.73 1.76 -11.84
C GLU A 170 -19.43 2.63 -10.62
N ARG A 171 -19.56 2.08 -9.41
CA ARG A 171 -19.17 2.78 -8.18
C ARG A 171 -17.68 3.14 -8.15
N ALA A 172 -16.80 2.24 -8.60
CA ALA A 172 -15.37 2.55 -8.72
C ALA A 172 -15.09 3.68 -9.72
N ILE A 173 -15.84 3.74 -10.82
CA ILE A 173 -15.74 4.81 -11.83
C ILE A 173 -16.25 6.15 -11.25
N GLU A 174 -17.39 6.12 -10.57
CA GLU A 174 -18.01 7.30 -9.94
C GLU A 174 -17.02 8.01 -8.99
N ILE A 175 -16.23 7.27 -8.21
CA ILE A 175 -15.20 7.83 -7.32
C ILE A 175 -14.23 8.77 -8.07
N PHE A 176 -13.78 8.39 -9.27
CA PHE A 176 -12.86 9.23 -10.06
C PHE A 176 -13.59 10.34 -10.81
N GLN A 177 -14.85 10.14 -11.18
CA GLN A 177 -15.67 11.18 -11.82
C GLN A 177 -16.02 12.31 -10.83
N GLU A 178 -16.25 11.96 -9.57
CA GLU A 178 -16.53 12.92 -8.49
C GLU A 178 -15.28 13.66 -8.01
N ASP A 179 -14.09 13.05 -8.16
CA ASP A 179 -12.80 13.63 -7.80
C ASP A 179 -11.83 13.66 -9.00
N PRO A 180 -11.91 14.69 -9.86
CA PRO A 180 -10.99 14.85 -11.00
C PRO A 180 -9.52 15.01 -10.59
N VAL A 181 -9.26 15.46 -9.36
CA VAL A 181 -7.89 15.55 -8.82
C VAL A 181 -7.34 14.14 -8.62
N LEU A 182 -8.15 13.22 -8.10
CA LEU A 182 -7.78 11.81 -7.98
C LEU A 182 -7.52 11.19 -9.35
N GLU A 183 -8.40 11.42 -10.33
CA GLU A 183 -8.22 10.88 -11.68
C GLU A 183 -6.90 11.36 -12.30
N SER A 184 -6.61 12.66 -12.20
CA SER A 184 -5.37 13.23 -12.74
C SER A 184 -4.11 12.75 -12.00
N THR A 185 -4.21 12.46 -10.70
CA THR A 185 -3.14 11.86 -9.89
C THR A 185 -2.91 10.40 -10.30
N VAL A 186 -3.98 9.66 -10.61
CA VAL A 186 -3.99 8.22 -10.88
C VAL A 186 -4.10 7.92 -12.38
N MET A 187 -3.08 8.33 -13.14
CA MET A 187 -3.00 8.08 -14.59
C MET A 187 -1.69 7.44 -15.01
N LEU A 188 -1.69 6.66 -16.11
CA LEU A 188 -0.44 6.19 -16.70
C LEU A 188 0.28 7.37 -17.39
N PRO A 189 1.56 7.62 -17.08
CA PRO A 189 2.30 8.70 -17.72
C PRO A 189 2.47 8.42 -19.21
N LEU A 190 2.02 9.34 -20.05
CA LEU A 190 2.17 9.26 -21.51
C LEU A 190 3.64 9.44 -21.95
N LYS A 191 4.41 10.23 -21.20
CA LYS A 191 5.84 10.50 -21.40
C LYS A 191 6.49 10.80 -20.05
N GLY A 192 7.76 10.41 -19.89
CA GLY A 192 8.53 10.66 -18.67
C GLY A 192 8.39 9.53 -17.63
N GLY A 193 9.30 9.54 -16.65
CA GLY A 193 9.24 8.67 -15.48
C GLY A 193 8.46 9.30 -14.33
N LEU A 194 8.28 8.56 -13.25
CA LEU A 194 7.68 9.05 -12.02
C LEU A 194 8.71 9.91 -11.27
N GLU A 195 8.54 11.23 -11.27
CA GLU A 195 9.56 12.14 -10.74
C GLU A 195 9.87 11.86 -9.27
N TRP A 196 8.84 11.70 -8.44
CA TRP A 196 9.01 11.36 -7.02
C TRP A 196 9.83 10.07 -6.84
N LEU A 197 9.55 9.04 -7.64
CA LEU A 197 10.24 7.76 -7.55
C LEU A 197 11.70 7.85 -8.03
N ASP A 198 11.94 8.62 -9.09
CA ASP A 198 13.29 8.90 -9.61
C ASP A 198 14.13 9.67 -8.59
N LEU A 199 13.56 10.74 -7.99
CA LEU A 199 14.22 11.50 -6.93
C LEU A 199 14.55 10.60 -5.73
N TRP A 200 13.57 9.85 -5.22
CA TRP A 200 13.76 8.93 -4.11
C TRP A 200 14.88 7.91 -4.40
N SER A 201 14.88 7.31 -5.59
CA SER A 201 15.90 6.34 -5.99
C SER A 201 17.32 6.93 -6.08
N LYS A 202 17.43 8.26 -6.21
CA LYS A 202 18.70 9.01 -6.24
C LYS A 202 19.12 9.52 -4.85
N GLY A 203 18.53 8.97 -3.79
CA GLY A 203 18.85 9.35 -2.42
C GLY A 203 18.11 10.61 -1.95
N LYS A 204 17.12 11.14 -2.70
CA LYS A 204 16.37 12.32 -2.28
C LYS A 204 15.32 12.00 -1.22
N LYS A 205 14.98 13.04 -0.48
CA LYS A 205 14.08 13.05 0.66
C LYS A 205 12.80 13.70 0.19
N ILE A 206 11.83 12.89 -0.16
CA ILE A 206 10.59 13.36 -0.75
C ILE A 206 9.44 13.12 0.22
N CYS A 207 8.49 14.04 0.24
CA CYS A 207 7.21 13.84 0.90
C CYS A 207 6.11 13.77 -0.16
N VAL A 208 5.20 12.82 0.00
CA VAL A 208 3.90 12.79 -0.67
C VAL A 208 2.86 13.11 0.39
N ASP A 209 2.32 14.33 0.34
CA ASP A 209 1.35 14.85 1.29
C ASP A 209 -0.08 14.49 0.83
N LEU A 210 -0.69 13.55 1.56
CA LEU A 210 -2.05 13.07 1.36
C LEU A 210 -3.00 13.52 2.48
N THR A 211 -2.65 14.54 3.25
CA THR A 211 -3.47 15.06 4.37
C THR A 211 -4.81 15.65 3.90
N LYS A 212 -4.89 16.10 2.65
CA LYS A 212 -6.13 16.58 2.00
C LYS A 212 -7.01 15.46 1.45
N CYS A 213 -6.54 14.21 1.48
CA CYS A 213 -7.28 13.05 0.98
C CYS A 213 -8.19 12.44 2.06
N GLY A 214 -9.35 11.92 1.67
CA GLY A 214 -10.14 11.05 2.54
C GLY A 214 -9.47 9.68 2.74
N ILE A 215 -9.92 8.93 3.75
CA ILE A 215 -9.34 7.61 4.11
C ILE A 215 -9.31 6.65 2.93
N TYR A 216 -10.36 6.65 2.10
CA TYR A 216 -10.42 5.83 0.89
C TYR A 216 -9.31 6.21 -0.11
N GLN A 217 -9.19 7.49 -0.47
CA GLN A 217 -8.13 7.95 -1.36
C GLN A 217 -6.74 7.67 -0.79
N GLN A 218 -6.54 7.84 0.53
CA GLN A 218 -5.27 7.50 1.18
C GLN A 218 -4.95 6.00 1.03
N LYS A 219 -5.89 5.10 1.34
CA LYS A 219 -5.71 3.64 1.14
C LYS A 219 -5.35 3.31 -0.31
N LEU A 220 -6.05 3.91 -1.27
CA LEU A 220 -5.80 3.73 -2.70
C LEU A 220 -4.38 4.20 -3.07
N LEU A 221 -4.03 5.45 -2.77
CA LEU A 221 -2.79 6.08 -3.20
C LEU A 221 -1.57 5.43 -2.52
N VAL A 222 -1.62 5.15 -1.22
CA VAL A 222 -0.52 4.44 -0.52
C VAL A 222 -0.30 3.05 -1.13
N THR A 223 -1.38 2.34 -1.46
CA THR A 223 -1.28 1.01 -2.09
C THR A 223 -0.65 1.09 -3.49
N LEU A 224 -1.03 2.09 -4.29
CA LEU A 224 -0.42 2.30 -5.61
C LEU A 224 1.05 2.78 -5.54
N ILE A 225 1.40 3.61 -4.56
CA ILE A 225 2.79 4.03 -4.31
C ILE A 225 3.65 2.81 -3.98
N THR A 226 3.21 1.96 -3.04
CA THR A 226 3.97 0.74 -2.69
C THR A 226 4.09 -0.21 -3.87
N GLN A 227 3.04 -0.35 -4.69
CA GLN A 227 3.10 -1.11 -5.94
C GLN A 227 4.14 -0.56 -6.91
N SER A 228 4.18 0.77 -7.06
CA SER A 228 5.11 1.49 -7.92
C SER A 228 6.56 1.21 -7.53
N ILE A 229 6.86 1.27 -6.24
CA ILE A 229 8.17 0.95 -5.69
C ILE A 229 8.55 -0.51 -5.99
N LEU A 230 7.63 -1.47 -5.76
CA LEU A 230 7.90 -2.90 -5.98
C LEU A 230 8.15 -3.30 -7.44
N ASN A 231 7.66 -2.50 -8.38
CA ASN A 231 7.87 -2.71 -9.81
C ASN A 231 9.10 -1.96 -10.34
N TYR A 232 9.52 -0.89 -9.64
CA TYR A 232 10.68 -0.10 -10.01
C TYR A 232 11.98 -0.67 -9.44
N ILE A 233 11.93 -1.22 -8.22
CA ILE A 233 13.08 -1.82 -7.54
C ILE A 233 13.06 -3.34 -7.74
N ASP A 234 14.12 -3.87 -8.33
CA ASP A 234 14.36 -5.31 -8.47
C ASP A 234 14.81 -5.94 -7.14
N HIS A 235 14.64 -7.26 -7.03
CA HIS A 235 15.17 -8.00 -5.89
C HIS A 235 16.68 -7.87 -5.86
N ASN A 236 17.22 -7.59 -4.69
CA ASN A 236 18.64 -7.44 -4.50
C ASN A 236 19.04 -8.07 -3.16
N ASN A 237 20.18 -8.76 -3.15
CA ASN A 237 20.70 -9.41 -1.96
C ASN A 237 21.69 -8.50 -1.22
N SER A 238 21.50 -7.17 -1.27
CA SER A 238 22.28 -6.23 -0.44
C SER A 238 22.02 -6.51 1.04
N ASP A 239 22.98 -6.21 1.90
CA ASP A 239 22.81 -6.27 3.35
C ASP A 239 22.27 -4.95 3.93
N SER A 240 22.46 -3.84 3.20
CA SER A 240 22.02 -2.51 3.62
C SER A 240 20.77 -2.06 2.87
N PRO A 241 19.86 -1.32 3.53
CA PRO A 241 18.71 -0.71 2.89
C PRO A 241 19.16 0.26 1.79
N ILE A 242 18.47 0.20 0.65
CA ILE A 242 18.70 1.09 -0.51
C ILE A 242 17.70 2.25 -0.55
N GLY A 243 16.64 2.18 0.27
CA GLY A 243 15.62 3.20 0.39
C GLY A 243 14.76 2.97 1.62
N ILE A 244 14.18 4.05 2.11
CA ILE A 244 13.28 4.07 3.26
C ILE A 244 11.94 4.59 2.80
N VAL A 245 10.88 3.87 3.15
CA VAL A 245 9.49 4.30 3.02
C VAL A 245 8.96 4.56 4.42
N VAL A 246 8.34 5.71 4.63
CA VAL A 246 7.72 6.10 5.88
C VAL A 246 6.24 6.31 5.62
N ILE A 247 5.38 5.73 6.46
CA ILE A 247 3.94 6.01 6.47
C ILE A 247 3.62 6.61 7.83
N GLU A 248 3.39 7.92 7.85
CA GLU A 248 3.07 8.67 9.07
C GLU A 248 1.56 8.71 9.33
N ASP A 249 1.16 8.55 10.60
CA ASP A 249 -0.24 8.51 11.05
C ASP A 249 -1.06 7.43 10.32
N ALA A 250 -0.53 6.20 10.33
CA ALA A 250 -1.02 5.07 9.53
C ALA A 250 -2.27 4.36 10.10
N ASP A 251 -2.76 4.77 11.29
CA ASP A 251 -3.83 4.09 12.03
C ASP A 251 -5.08 3.83 11.17
N ASN A 252 -5.58 4.87 10.48
CA ASN A 252 -6.84 4.78 9.72
C ASN A 252 -6.71 3.91 8.46
N ILE A 253 -5.53 3.88 7.82
CA ILE A 253 -5.34 3.12 6.57
C ILE A 253 -4.96 1.67 6.84
N MET A 254 -4.47 1.35 8.04
CA MET A 254 -4.12 -0.01 8.47
C MET A 254 -5.01 -0.52 9.61
N GLU A 255 -6.22 0.04 9.74
CA GLU A 255 -7.18 -0.34 10.75
C GLU A 255 -7.64 -1.80 10.55
N LYS A 256 -7.52 -2.57 11.63
CA LYS A 256 -7.91 -3.96 11.67
C LYS A 256 -9.43 -4.09 11.72
N PRO A 257 -10.05 -4.86 10.80
CA PRO A 257 -11.48 -5.17 10.89
C PRO A 257 -11.78 -6.11 12.08
N PRO A 258 -13.02 -6.17 12.58
CA PRO A 258 -13.41 -7.03 13.70
C PRO A 258 -13.11 -8.53 13.41
N TYR A 259 -12.16 -9.08 14.15
CA TYR A 259 -11.37 -10.27 13.77
C TYR A 259 -12.14 -11.61 13.68
N GLU A 260 -13.16 -11.84 14.52
CA GLU A 260 -13.88 -13.12 14.53
C GLU A 260 -14.90 -13.24 13.41
N GLU A 261 -15.64 -12.16 13.15
CA GLU A 261 -16.57 -12.08 12.02
C GLU A 261 -15.79 -12.10 10.70
N TYR A 262 -14.61 -11.47 10.71
CA TYR A 262 -13.72 -11.39 9.58
C TYR A 262 -13.21 -12.74 9.09
N ARG A 263 -12.73 -13.58 10.00
CA ARG A 263 -12.18 -14.89 9.65
C ARG A 263 -13.24 -15.80 9.06
N LYS A 264 -14.45 -15.80 9.64
CA LYS A 264 -15.58 -16.61 9.17
C LYS A 264 -15.99 -16.21 7.75
N LYS A 265 -16.16 -14.92 7.48
CA LYS A 265 -16.52 -14.42 6.13
C LYS A 265 -15.43 -14.74 5.10
N HIS A 266 -14.15 -14.51 5.41
CA HIS A 266 -13.06 -14.86 4.50
C HIS A 266 -12.95 -16.38 4.22
N GLU A 267 -13.13 -17.23 5.22
CA GLU A 267 -13.14 -18.69 5.05
C GLU A 267 -14.33 -19.13 4.16
N SER A 268 -15.52 -18.57 4.37
CA SER A 268 -16.69 -18.78 3.50
C SER A 268 -16.44 -18.33 2.06
N ASN A 269 -15.73 -17.21 1.85
CA ASN A 269 -15.36 -16.71 0.52
C ASN A 269 -14.45 -17.69 -0.21
N MET A 270 -13.45 -18.23 0.49
CA MET A 270 -12.52 -19.23 -0.05
C MET A 270 -13.22 -20.52 -0.44
N GLU A 271 -14.19 -20.97 0.37
CA GLU A 271 -15.04 -22.12 0.07
C GLU A 271 -15.96 -21.85 -1.13
N TYR A 272 -16.56 -20.66 -1.21
CA TYR A 272 -17.32 -20.17 -2.38
C TYR A 272 -16.50 -20.25 -3.67
N ILE A 273 -15.26 -19.74 -3.68
CA ILE A 273 -14.37 -19.78 -4.86
C ILE A 273 -14.02 -21.21 -5.22
N ARG A 274 -13.80 -22.07 -4.22
CA ARG A 274 -13.49 -23.48 -4.44
C ARG A 274 -14.65 -24.17 -5.14
N ASN A 275 -15.87 -23.93 -4.68
CA ASN A 275 -17.08 -24.50 -5.27
C ASN A 275 -17.28 -24.02 -6.72
N ILE A 276 -17.09 -22.73 -7.02
CA ILE A 276 -17.16 -22.22 -8.41
C ILE A 276 -16.12 -22.87 -9.33
N LYS A 277 -14.93 -23.20 -8.80
CA LYS A 277 -13.85 -23.84 -9.58
C LYS A 277 -14.09 -25.33 -9.81
N GLU A 278 -14.66 -26.02 -8.82
CA GLU A 278 -14.83 -27.48 -8.82
C GLU A 278 -16.17 -27.89 -9.46
N GLU A 279 -17.20 -27.07 -9.31
CA GLU A 279 -18.55 -27.31 -9.82
C GLU A 279 -19.02 -26.04 -10.53
N SER A 280 -19.31 -26.14 -11.82
CA SER A 280 -19.98 -25.07 -12.59
C SER A 280 -21.45 -24.88 -12.14
N SER A 281 -21.69 -24.76 -10.83
CA SER A 281 -23.02 -24.73 -10.21
C SER A 281 -23.37 -23.30 -9.74
N VAL A 282 -24.55 -22.88 -10.18
CA VAL A 282 -25.14 -21.56 -9.97
C VAL A 282 -25.55 -21.42 -8.50
N LEU A 283 -24.86 -20.54 -7.77
CA LEU A 283 -25.28 -20.14 -6.42
C LEU A 283 -26.46 -19.15 -6.51
N THR A 284 -27.38 -19.26 -5.56
CA THR A 284 -28.56 -18.39 -5.47
C THR A 284 -28.17 -17.00 -4.95
N ARG A 285 -28.95 -15.98 -5.32
CA ARG A 285 -28.77 -14.57 -4.89
C ARG A 285 -28.62 -14.42 -3.37
N GLU A 286 -29.46 -15.11 -2.61
CA GLU A 286 -29.44 -15.08 -1.14
C GLU A 286 -28.10 -15.57 -0.55
N LYS A 287 -27.50 -16.63 -1.12
CA LYS A 287 -26.17 -17.12 -0.70
C LYS A 287 -25.03 -16.17 -1.10
N ILE A 288 -25.24 -15.38 -2.15
CA ILE A 288 -24.29 -14.38 -2.62
C ILE A 288 -24.32 -13.13 -1.72
N GLU A 289 -25.50 -12.74 -1.27
CA GLU A 289 -25.72 -11.60 -0.35
C GLU A 289 -25.28 -11.94 1.08
N GLU A 290 -25.58 -13.14 1.61
CA GLU A 290 -25.21 -13.58 2.96
C GLU A 290 -23.68 -13.58 3.23
N VAL A 291 -22.89 -13.77 2.18
CA VAL A 291 -21.43 -13.88 2.28
C VAL A 291 -20.74 -12.49 2.16
N TYR A 292 -21.39 -11.49 1.56
CA TYR A 292 -20.73 -10.24 1.14
C TYR A 292 -21.65 -9.01 1.21
N GLU A 293 -21.63 -8.28 2.33
CA GLU A 293 -22.40 -7.02 2.46
C GLU A 293 -21.56 -5.74 2.55
N ASP A 294 -20.24 -5.82 2.78
CA ASP A 294 -19.44 -4.62 3.03
C ASP A 294 -18.13 -4.59 2.20
N GLU A 295 -18.07 -3.69 1.22
CA GLU A 295 -16.89 -3.49 0.36
C GLU A 295 -15.73 -2.82 1.07
N ASN A 296 -15.99 -1.95 2.06
CA ASN A 296 -14.95 -1.37 2.89
C ASN A 296 -14.29 -2.45 3.75
N TYR A 297 -15.11 -3.37 4.27
CA TYR A 297 -14.64 -4.58 4.92
C TYR A 297 -13.76 -5.41 3.96
N LEU A 298 -14.22 -5.71 2.74
CA LEU A 298 -13.44 -6.49 1.75
C LEU A 298 -12.13 -5.80 1.36
N MET A 299 -12.15 -4.47 1.21
CA MET A 299 -10.95 -3.68 0.97
C MET A 299 -9.95 -3.88 2.10
N ASN A 300 -10.36 -3.69 3.37
CA ASN A 300 -9.47 -3.87 4.52
C ASN A 300 -8.88 -5.29 4.61
N VAL A 301 -9.68 -6.32 4.33
CA VAL A 301 -9.23 -7.73 4.30
C VAL A 301 -8.09 -7.91 3.30
N GLN A 302 -8.32 -7.44 2.08
CA GLN A 302 -7.39 -7.68 0.99
C GLN A 302 -6.15 -6.79 1.10
N LEU A 303 -6.30 -5.58 1.64
CA LEU A 303 -5.18 -4.71 1.97
C LEU A 303 -4.30 -5.32 3.07
N GLU A 304 -4.87 -5.90 4.14
CA GLU A 304 -4.07 -6.61 5.16
C GLU A 304 -3.22 -7.73 4.52
N GLU A 305 -3.79 -8.51 3.59
CA GLU A 305 -3.05 -9.53 2.85
C GLU A 305 -1.92 -8.96 1.99
N ILE A 306 -2.16 -7.83 1.33
CA ILE A 306 -1.14 -7.10 0.56
C ILE A 306 -0.02 -6.63 1.48
N TYR A 307 -0.34 -5.98 2.60
CA TYR A 307 0.63 -5.51 3.58
C TYR A 307 1.40 -6.67 4.22
N ARG A 308 0.73 -7.80 4.48
CA ARG A 308 1.38 -9.02 4.97
C ARG A 308 2.52 -9.47 4.05
N ARG A 309 2.29 -9.48 2.73
CA ARG A 309 3.31 -9.85 1.74
C ARG A 309 4.35 -8.75 1.57
N LEU A 310 3.91 -7.49 1.55
CA LEU A 310 4.75 -6.30 1.41
C LEU A 310 5.82 -6.27 2.49
N ILE A 311 5.38 -6.33 3.75
CA ILE A 311 6.22 -6.21 4.94
C ILE A 311 6.99 -7.51 5.18
N GLY A 312 6.33 -8.66 5.02
CA GLY A 312 6.92 -9.96 5.32
C GLY A 312 8.00 -10.41 4.34
N SER A 313 7.94 -9.99 3.08
CA SER A 313 8.85 -10.46 2.02
C SER A 313 9.26 -9.39 1.02
N GLU A 314 8.31 -8.71 0.37
CA GLU A 314 8.61 -7.96 -0.86
C GLU A 314 9.55 -6.75 -0.64
N PHE A 315 9.37 -5.98 0.44
CA PHE A 315 10.29 -4.89 0.79
C PHE A 315 11.61 -5.41 1.35
N ARG A 316 11.57 -6.46 2.17
CA ARG A 316 12.77 -7.08 2.74
C ARG A 316 13.70 -7.64 1.66
N ASP A 317 13.16 -8.33 0.67
CA ASP A 317 13.89 -8.93 -0.45
C ASP A 317 14.43 -7.87 -1.45
N ARG A 318 14.02 -6.62 -1.28
CA ARG A 318 14.46 -5.45 -2.06
C ARG A 318 15.29 -4.46 -1.25
N ASN A 319 15.61 -4.78 0.00
CA ASN A 319 16.31 -3.88 0.90
C ASN A 319 15.62 -2.52 1.06
N ILE A 320 14.29 -2.53 1.18
CA ILE A 320 13.52 -1.33 1.49
C ILE A 320 13.14 -1.41 2.96
N SER A 321 13.57 -0.40 3.73
CA SER A 321 13.12 -0.20 5.10
C SER A 321 11.72 0.39 5.08
N LEU A 322 10.82 -0.14 5.92
CA LEU A 322 9.52 0.49 6.17
C LEU A 322 9.52 1.05 7.58
N ILE A 323 9.13 2.30 7.71
CA ILE A 323 8.83 2.94 8.99
C ILE A 323 7.35 3.26 9.03
N THR A 324 6.63 2.72 10.00
CA THR A 324 5.21 3.04 10.21
C THR A 324 5.03 3.74 11.55
N VAL A 325 4.31 4.86 11.54
CA VAL A 325 3.99 5.62 12.75
C VAL A 325 2.51 5.47 13.07
N PHE A 326 2.21 5.08 14.31
CA PHE A 326 0.85 4.86 14.79
C PHE A 326 0.59 5.60 16.09
N GLU A 327 -0.66 5.97 16.34
CA GLU A 327 -1.10 6.35 17.67
C GLU A 327 -1.30 5.10 18.55
N ASN A 328 -2.09 4.13 18.07
CA ASN A 328 -2.55 3.00 18.87
C ASN A 328 -2.35 1.64 18.19
N LEU A 329 -1.51 0.79 18.79
CA LEU A 329 -1.19 -0.54 18.28
C LEU A 329 -2.30 -1.58 18.41
N SER A 330 -3.34 -1.32 19.21
CA SER A 330 -4.40 -2.30 19.50
C SER A 330 -5.31 -2.57 18.30
N ASN A 331 -5.44 -1.60 17.39
CA ASN A 331 -6.41 -1.60 16.31
C ASN A 331 -5.77 -1.67 14.91
N ILE A 332 -4.47 -1.96 14.80
CA ILE A 332 -3.79 -2.05 13.50
C ILE A 332 -3.68 -3.50 13.01
N TYR A 333 -3.42 -3.69 11.72
CA TYR A 333 -3.18 -5.00 11.12
C TYR A 333 -2.17 -5.83 11.91
N ASN A 334 -2.52 -7.10 12.16
CA ASN A 334 -1.67 -8.00 12.93
C ASN A 334 -0.33 -8.22 12.21
N CYS A 335 -0.32 -8.20 10.88
CA CYS A 335 0.90 -8.42 10.10
C CYS A 335 1.94 -7.32 10.34
N VAL A 336 1.52 -6.06 10.52
CA VAL A 336 2.44 -4.95 10.82
C VAL A 336 3.17 -5.28 12.12
N ARG A 337 2.43 -5.52 13.20
CA ARG A 337 2.99 -5.88 14.51
C ARG A 337 3.88 -7.13 14.46
N ASN A 338 3.46 -8.18 13.75
CA ASN A 338 4.16 -9.46 13.71
C ASN A 338 5.45 -9.43 12.90
N PHE A 339 5.54 -8.57 11.88
CA PHE A 339 6.73 -8.43 11.04
C PHE A 339 7.61 -7.23 11.40
N THR A 340 7.20 -6.41 12.38
CA THR A 340 8.05 -5.36 12.96
C THR A 340 9.24 -5.96 13.71
N GLN A 341 10.43 -5.54 13.32
CA GLN A 341 11.69 -5.95 13.95
C GLN A 341 12.11 -5.01 15.07
N ILE A 342 11.77 -3.71 14.96
CA ILE A 342 12.14 -2.68 15.92
C ILE A 342 10.87 -1.92 16.29
N GLN A 343 10.53 -1.92 17.59
CA GLN A 343 9.34 -1.27 18.13
C GLN A 343 9.77 -0.16 19.08
N LEU A 344 9.43 1.08 18.74
CA LEU A 344 9.69 2.26 19.53
C LEU A 344 8.35 2.74 20.10
N GLN A 345 8.19 2.62 21.42
CA GLN A 345 7.02 3.10 22.13
C GLN A 345 7.35 4.39 22.86
N VAL A 346 6.68 5.47 22.45
CA VAL A 346 6.78 6.79 23.04
C VAL A 346 5.71 6.87 24.11
N ASP A 347 6.12 6.71 25.37
CA ASP A 347 5.22 6.91 26.51
C ASP A 347 5.03 8.42 26.76
N GLU A 348 3.83 8.82 27.22
CA GLU A 348 3.64 10.18 27.75
C GLU A 348 4.69 10.45 28.83
N VAL A 349 5.45 11.53 28.67
CA VAL A 349 6.23 12.09 29.78
C VAL A 349 5.21 12.61 30.79
N LYS A 350 4.94 11.81 31.83
CA LYS A 350 4.08 12.19 32.95
C LYS A 350 4.54 13.45 33.67
#